data_AF-A0A0S7XIR3-F1
#
_entry.id   AF-A0A0S7XIR3-F1
#
_cell.length_a   1.000
_cell.length_b   1.000
_cell.length_c   1.000
_cell.angle_alpha   90.00
_cell.angle_beta   90.00
_cell.angle_gamma   90.00
#
_symmetry.space_group_name_H-M   'P 1'
#
loop_
_entity.id
_entity.type
_entity.pdbx_description
1 polymer ?
#
loop_
_entity_poly.entity_id
_entity_poly.type
_entity_poly.pdbx_seq_one_letter_code
_entity_poly.pdbx_strand_id
1 'polypeptide(L)'
;MARRATEIKRLQQQSPNSLAVDVGMWAPRLDADPNPEARGIANLKCMSAMGYHAAGVSPEDFRFGTSHFLAAKEAAEFPLLACNLAAAGGGEPLTDGSTVVRAAQMKVGLIGVSTKQDLSKIGPDSTRSNDPLLQQELESVTFLDASESVKREIARLPRDLSLTIVLSALPPEENVDLAKANPEIDLIITTHKITELIKPPAASRHHVVGSTYIVCGSETVVGQLLPRIQLTLRNGKIADLAMSVSWLRSDIPEDKTVRAICWDFYRSMIEKMGLPPGEKRLAWASPENNPKAKYVGAEDCRRCHAAEFKEWQGTTQQKPRHRVPHQAAWLKLLQRYWYFWPQCASCHTTGYGYESGFNLEDMSPHLRNVQCESCHGPGSLHIEEPKSDNIRGQPTRKHCDACHAGPLPSQCKLPRGHIGEYNRDFEAYWNAIIHKQ
;
A
#
# COMPACT_ATOMS: atom_id res chain seq x y z
N MET A 1 0.25 -1.90 -4.11
CA MET A 1 -0.24 -1.77 -5.50
C MET A 1 -0.19 -3.09 -6.27
N ALA A 2 0.97 -3.72 -6.51
CA ALA A 2 1.03 -4.92 -7.39
C ALA A 2 0.08 -6.09 -7.03
N ARG A 3 -0.10 -6.43 -5.74
CA ARG A 3 -1.10 -7.44 -5.33
C ARG A 3 -2.55 -7.02 -5.57
N ARG A 4 -2.83 -5.71 -5.42
CA ARG A 4 -4.15 -5.15 -5.70
C ARG A 4 -4.53 -5.36 -7.16
N ALA A 5 -3.57 -5.15 -8.06
CA ALA A 5 -3.78 -5.36 -9.50
C ALA A 5 -4.16 -6.81 -9.81
N THR A 6 -3.45 -7.78 -9.24
CA THR A 6 -3.79 -9.21 -9.36
C THR A 6 -5.21 -9.50 -8.89
N GLU A 7 -5.57 -8.98 -7.71
CA GLU A 7 -6.88 -9.22 -7.12
C GLU A 7 -8.02 -8.53 -7.90
N ILE A 8 -7.81 -7.31 -8.39
CA ILE A 8 -8.76 -6.61 -9.28
C ILE A 8 -9.00 -7.44 -10.55
N LYS A 9 -7.92 -7.90 -11.22
CA LYS A 9 -8.03 -8.74 -12.42
C LYS A 9 -8.80 -10.03 -12.13
N ARG A 10 -8.49 -10.71 -11.02
CA ARG A 10 -9.19 -11.93 -10.59
C ARG A 10 -10.69 -11.68 -10.37
N LEU A 11 -11.05 -10.59 -9.70
CA LEU A 11 -12.44 -10.23 -9.43
C LEU A 11 -13.21 -9.86 -10.71
N GLN A 12 -12.59 -9.09 -11.60
CA GLN A 12 -13.20 -8.72 -12.88
C GLN A 12 -13.41 -9.93 -13.80
N GLN A 13 -12.50 -10.91 -13.80
CA GLN A 13 -12.69 -12.18 -14.50
C GLN A 13 -13.88 -12.98 -13.94
N GLN A 14 -14.09 -12.97 -12.63
CA GLN A 14 -15.23 -13.64 -11.99
C GLN A 14 -16.56 -12.88 -12.13
N SER A 15 -16.50 -11.58 -12.40
CA SER A 15 -17.68 -10.71 -12.45
C SER A 15 -17.44 -9.60 -13.49
N PRO A 16 -17.77 -9.84 -14.78
CA PRO A 16 -17.51 -8.90 -15.87
C PRO A 16 -18.20 -7.53 -15.75
N ASN A 17 -19.23 -7.43 -14.90
CA ASN A 17 -19.93 -6.18 -14.59
C ASN A 17 -19.23 -5.36 -13.47
N SER A 18 -18.02 -5.72 -13.05
CA SER A 18 -17.32 -5.08 -11.92
C SER A 18 -16.62 -3.79 -12.33
N LEU A 19 -16.78 -2.75 -11.50
CA LEU A 19 -16.07 -1.49 -11.61
C LEU A 19 -14.98 -1.40 -10.54
N ALA A 20 -13.82 -0.85 -10.90
CA ALA A 20 -12.78 -0.45 -9.96
C ALA A 20 -12.82 1.07 -9.83
N VAL A 21 -13.12 1.57 -8.64
CA VAL A 21 -13.22 3.01 -8.35
C VAL A 21 -12.43 3.35 -7.09
N ASP A 22 -12.02 4.61 -6.97
CA ASP A 22 -11.42 5.17 -5.76
C ASP A 22 -12.21 6.41 -5.31
N VAL A 23 -12.14 6.78 -4.03
CA VAL A 23 -12.93 7.89 -3.47
C VAL A 23 -12.02 9.09 -3.13
N GLY A 24 -10.77 9.07 -3.58
CA GLY A 24 -9.79 10.13 -3.36
C GLY A 24 -8.76 9.73 -2.30
N MET A 25 -8.01 10.72 -1.81
CA MET A 25 -6.88 10.50 -0.89
C MET A 25 -5.79 9.63 -1.50
N TRP A 26 -5.58 9.72 -2.81
CA TRP A 26 -4.52 9.00 -3.52
C TRP A 26 -3.16 9.69 -3.31
N ALA A 27 -3.17 10.98 -2.96
CA ALA A 27 -1.98 11.67 -2.47
C ALA A 27 -1.56 11.10 -1.10
N PRO A 28 -0.32 10.61 -0.96
CA PRO A 28 0.14 9.98 0.26
C PRO A 28 0.23 10.99 1.41
N ARG A 29 0.14 10.46 2.63
CA ARG A 29 0.35 11.23 3.87
C ARG A 29 1.78 11.81 3.90
N LEU A 30 1.96 12.92 4.63
CA LEU A 30 3.29 13.49 4.93
C LEU A 30 4.09 12.64 5.94
N ASP A 31 3.87 11.32 6.00
CA ASP A 31 4.64 10.46 6.90
C ASP A 31 6.09 10.32 6.42
N ALA A 32 6.85 9.38 6.99
CA ALA A 32 8.29 9.22 6.75
C ALA A 32 8.70 8.84 5.31
N ASP A 33 7.83 9.04 4.32
CA ASP A 33 8.17 8.95 2.91
C ASP A 33 9.14 10.06 2.50
N PRO A 34 10.27 9.74 1.87
CA PRO A 34 11.25 10.76 1.48
C PRO A 34 10.84 11.59 0.25
N ASN A 35 9.79 11.20 -0.50
CA ASN A 35 9.29 11.94 -1.66
C ASN A 35 7.78 11.68 -1.90
N PRO A 36 6.90 12.21 -1.04
CA PRO A 36 5.48 11.91 -1.08
C PRO A 36 4.79 12.46 -2.35
N GLU A 37 5.26 13.57 -2.90
CA GLU A 37 4.82 14.12 -4.19
C GLU A 37 4.93 13.09 -5.34
N ALA A 38 6.13 12.55 -5.55
CA ALA A 38 6.36 11.58 -6.62
C ALA A 38 5.62 10.26 -6.37
N ARG A 39 5.35 9.90 -5.10
CA ARG A 39 4.53 8.74 -4.78
C ARG A 39 3.08 8.91 -5.20
N GLY A 40 2.48 10.10 -5.05
CA GLY A 40 1.13 10.37 -5.53
C GLY A 40 1.00 10.10 -7.03
N ILE A 41 1.95 10.60 -7.82
CA ILE A 41 2.04 10.34 -9.26
C ILE A 41 2.20 8.84 -9.56
N ALA A 42 3.06 8.14 -8.82
CA ALA A 42 3.23 6.69 -8.98
C ALA A 42 1.97 5.90 -8.63
N ASN A 43 1.18 6.35 -7.64
CA ASN A 43 -0.10 5.75 -7.29
C ASN A 43 -1.09 5.87 -8.45
N LEU A 44 -1.22 7.05 -9.06
CA LEU A 44 -2.09 7.27 -10.23
C LEU A 44 -1.69 6.37 -11.41
N LYS A 45 -0.39 6.31 -11.74
CA LYS A 45 0.12 5.39 -12.78
C LYS A 45 -0.22 3.92 -12.50
N CYS A 46 -0.07 3.51 -11.24
CA CYS A 46 -0.44 2.15 -10.82
C CYS A 46 -1.95 1.92 -10.97
N MET A 47 -2.80 2.90 -10.65
CA MET A 47 -4.26 2.82 -10.81
C MET A 47 -4.67 2.75 -12.29
N SER A 48 -4.00 3.51 -13.16
CA SER A 48 -4.18 3.44 -14.61
C SER A 48 -3.88 2.03 -15.12
N ALA A 49 -2.72 1.47 -14.75
CA ALA A 49 -2.34 0.10 -15.11
C ALA A 49 -3.25 -1.00 -14.51
N MET A 50 -4.02 -0.68 -13.47
CA MET A 50 -5.04 -1.56 -12.89
C MET A 50 -6.40 -1.47 -13.60
N GLY A 51 -6.61 -0.51 -14.49
CA GLY A 51 -7.90 -0.28 -15.14
C GLY A 51 -8.95 0.29 -14.19
N TYR A 52 -8.56 1.24 -13.33
CA TYR A 52 -9.55 2.02 -12.57
C TYR A 52 -10.46 2.77 -13.55
N HIS A 53 -11.74 2.81 -13.24
CA HIS A 53 -12.78 3.40 -14.08
C HIS A 53 -12.99 4.89 -13.78
N ALA A 54 -12.80 5.28 -12.53
CA ALA A 54 -12.77 6.67 -12.07
C ALA A 54 -12.18 6.73 -10.66
N ALA A 55 -11.76 7.92 -10.23
CA ALA A 55 -11.51 8.21 -8.83
C ALA A 55 -12.16 9.53 -8.43
N GLY A 56 -12.70 9.61 -7.22
CA GLY A 56 -13.05 10.89 -6.61
C GLY A 56 -11.81 11.72 -6.30
N VAL A 57 -12.00 13.03 -6.07
CA VAL A 57 -10.97 13.93 -5.57
C VAL A 57 -11.34 14.42 -4.18
N SER A 58 -10.45 14.23 -3.23
CA SER A 58 -10.60 14.70 -1.86
C SER A 58 -9.67 15.87 -1.56
N PRO A 59 -9.88 16.62 -0.47
CA PRO A 59 -9.00 17.73 -0.08
C PRO A 59 -7.54 17.32 0.03
N GLU A 60 -7.26 16.12 0.55
CA GLU A 60 -5.91 15.63 0.74
C GLU A 60 -5.11 15.49 -0.55
N ASP A 61 -5.79 15.42 -1.71
CA ASP A 61 -5.14 15.38 -3.03
C ASP A 61 -4.52 16.74 -3.42
N PHE A 62 -4.87 17.83 -2.73
CA PHE A 62 -4.29 19.17 -2.89
C PHE A 62 -3.14 19.46 -1.92
N ARG A 63 -2.67 18.47 -1.15
CA ARG A 63 -1.63 18.62 -0.12
C ARG A 63 -0.34 19.28 -0.61
N PHE A 64 0.00 19.11 -1.88
CA PHE A 64 1.21 19.69 -2.50
C PHE A 64 0.88 20.93 -3.36
N GLY A 65 -0.31 21.48 -3.20
CA GLY A 65 -0.83 22.65 -3.90
C GLY A 65 -1.55 22.34 -5.20
N THR A 66 -2.40 23.28 -5.63
CA THR A 66 -3.26 23.14 -6.83
C THR A 66 -2.44 22.93 -8.10
N SER A 67 -1.30 23.61 -8.25
CA SER A 67 -0.40 23.42 -9.41
C SER A 67 0.17 22.01 -9.48
N HIS A 68 0.55 21.43 -8.33
CA HIS A 68 1.01 20.04 -8.28
C HIS A 68 -0.12 19.08 -8.62
N PHE A 69 -1.32 19.28 -8.05
CA PHE A 69 -2.50 18.48 -8.37
C PHE A 69 -2.79 18.45 -9.88
N LEU A 70 -2.80 19.63 -10.51
CA LEU A 70 -3.05 19.76 -11.96
C LEU A 70 -1.96 19.09 -12.81
N ALA A 71 -0.70 19.05 -12.36
CA ALA A 71 0.35 18.30 -13.03
C ALA A 71 0.26 16.78 -12.77
N ALA A 72 -0.10 16.39 -11.55
CA ALA A 72 -0.20 15.00 -11.13
C ALA A 72 -1.36 14.27 -11.81
N LYS A 73 -2.51 14.94 -12.03
CA LYS A 73 -3.68 14.33 -12.67
C LYS A 73 -3.40 13.81 -14.08
N GLU A 74 -2.43 14.40 -14.80
CA GLU A 74 -2.02 13.95 -16.14
C GLU A 74 -1.39 12.54 -16.13
N ALA A 75 -1.06 12.00 -14.96
CA ALA A 75 -0.61 10.61 -14.81
C ALA A 75 -1.77 9.59 -14.74
N ALA A 76 -3.02 10.05 -14.60
CA ALA A 76 -4.20 9.21 -14.57
C ALA A 76 -4.76 9.02 -16.00
N GLU A 77 -4.93 7.77 -16.42
CA GLU A 77 -5.58 7.40 -17.69
C GLU A 77 -7.09 7.15 -17.51
N PHE A 78 -7.63 7.62 -16.39
CA PHE A 78 -9.03 7.51 -15.99
C PHE A 78 -9.47 8.85 -15.38
N PRO A 79 -10.77 9.19 -15.44
CA PRO A 79 -11.24 10.48 -14.96
C PRO A 79 -11.11 10.60 -13.45
N LEU A 80 -10.53 11.72 -13.01
CA LEU A 80 -10.61 12.22 -11.64
C LEU A 80 -11.84 13.12 -11.54
N LEU A 81 -12.74 12.80 -10.61
CA LEU A 81 -14.08 13.38 -10.53
C LEU A 81 -14.26 14.23 -9.28
N ALA A 82 -14.70 15.47 -9.49
CA ALA A 82 -15.34 16.30 -8.46
C ALA A 82 -16.12 17.44 -9.13
N CYS A 83 -17.46 17.38 -9.08
CA CYS A 83 -18.33 18.34 -9.76
C CYS A 83 -18.41 19.72 -9.09
N ASN A 84 -17.92 19.84 -7.85
CA ASN A 84 -18.01 21.04 -7.05
C ASN A 84 -16.65 21.70 -6.78
N LEU A 85 -15.62 21.42 -7.59
CA LEU A 85 -14.31 22.06 -7.51
C LEU A 85 -14.10 23.04 -8.67
N ALA A 86 -13.79 24.28 -8.34
CA ALA A 86 -13.45 25.32 -9.30
C ALA A 86 -12.20 26.10 -8.86
N ALA A 87 -11.53 26.74 -9.81
CA ALA A 87 -10.44 27.67 -9.53
C ALA A 87 -10.91 28.82 -8.61
N ALA A 88 -9.96 29.47 -7.92
CA ALA A 88 -10.24 30.63 -7.07
C ALA A 88 -11.16 31.66 -7.76
N GLY A 89 -12.24 32.05 -7.09
CA GLY A 89 -13.26 32.96 -7.63
C GLY A 89 -14.40 32.29 -8.39
N GLY A 90 -14.47 30.94 -8.41
CA GLY A 90 -15.59 30.19 -8.99
C GLY A 90 -15.59 30.12 -10.51
N GLY A 91 -14.42 30.22 -11.13
CA GLY A 91 -14.22 30.16 -12.58
C GLY A 91 -14.25 28.73 -13.15
N GLU A 92 -13.17 28.34 -13.84
CA GLU A 92 -13.04 27.04 -14.52
C GLU A 92 -13.10 25.84 -13.53
N PRO A 93 -13.78 24.74 -13.90
CA PRO A 93 -13.71 23.47 -13.17
C PRO A 93 -12.27 22.93 -13.12
N LEU A 94 -11.86 22.38 -11.97
CA LEU A 94 -10.51 21.79 -11.83
C LEU A 94 -10.43 20.34 -12.34
N THR A 95 -11.59 19.67 -12.40
CA THR A 95 -11.77 18.25 -12.72
C THR A 95 -13.05 18.05 -13.51
N ASP A 96 -13.20 16.87 -14.12
CA ASP A 96 -14.49 16.44 -14.62
C ASP A 96 -15.48 16.29 -13.43
N GLY A 97 -16.77 16.56 -13.68
CA GLY A 97 -17.80 16.40 -12.64
C GLY A 97 -18.34 14.97 -12.57
N SER A 98 -18.50 14.34 -13.72
CA SER A 98 -19.04 13.00 -13.87
C SER A 98 -18.48 12.28 -15.10
N THR A 99 -18.65 10.96 -15.15
CA THR A 99 -18.42 10.16 -16.34
C THR A 99 -19.43 9.02 -16.45
N VAL A 100 -19.56 8.44 -17.64
CA VAL A 100 -20.36 7.23 -17.87
C VAL A 100 -19.44 6.09 -18.22
N VAL A 101 -19.50 5.02 -17.43
CA VAL A 101 -18.68 3.82 -17.62
C VAL A 101 -19.56 2.64 -18.02
N ARG A 102 -19.00 1.74 -18.83
CA ARG A 102 -19.66 0.49 -19.23
C ARG A 102 -18.90 -0.69 -18.65
N ALA A 103 -19.61 -1.55 -17.91
CA ALA A 103 -19.10 -2.83 -17.44
C ALA A 103 -20.02 -3.93 -17.95
N ALA A 104 -19.58 -4.60 -19.01
CA ALA A 104 -20.41 -5.49 -19.84
C ALA A 104 -21.76 -4.83 -20.20
N GLN A 105 -22.88 -5.31 -19.67
CA GLN A 105 -24.21 -4.80 -20.00
C GLN A 105 -24.66 -3.60 -19.16
N MET A 106 -23.89 -3.25 -18.12
CA MET A 106 -24.21 -2.16 -17.21
C MET A 106 -23.71 -0.83 -17.74
N LYS A 107 -24.57 0.20 -17.72
CA LYS A 107 -24.21 1.59 -18.00
C LYS A 107 -24.33 2.38 -16.71
N VAL A 108 -23.21 2.80 -16.14
CA VAL A 108 -23.17 3.40 -14.80
C VAL A 108 -22.69 4.84 -14.89
N GLY A 109 -23.46 5.77 -14.33
CA GLY A 109 -23.03 7.15 -14.13
C GLY A 109 -22.21 7.25 -12.85
N LEU A 110 -21.01 7.78 -12.93
CA LEU A 110 -20.14 8.06 -11.79
C LEU A 110 -20.05 9.58 -11.64
N ILE A 111 -20.33 10.10 -10.45
CA ILE A 111 -20.22 11.52 -10.11
C ILE A 111 -19.23 11.63 -8.95
N GLY A 112 -18.32 12.59 -9.02
CA GLY A 112 -17.42 12.88 -7.90
C GLY A 112 -17.90 14.10 -7.12
N VAL A 113 -17.73 14.11 -5.81
CA VAL A 113 -17.99 15.29 -4.98
C VAL A 113 -16.96 15.41 -3.86
N SER A 114 -16.47 16.63 -3.67
CA SER A 114 -15.46 16.95 -2.67
C SER A 114 -16.04 17.85 -1.58
N THR A 115 -15.33 18.03 -0.48
CA THR A 115 -15.72 18.92 0.63
C THR A 115 -14.59 19.88 0.90
N LYS A 116 -14.87 21.10 1.36
CA LYS A 116 -13.80 21.96 1.89
C LYS A 116 -13.16 21.36 3.16
N GLN A 117 -13.91 20.49 3.83
CA GLN A 117 -13.65 19.87 5.13
C GLN A 117 -13.24 20.84 6.24
N ASP A 118 -13.94 20.80 7.37
CA ASP A 118 -13.38 21.37 8.59
C ASP A 118 -12.38 20.38 9.19
N LEU A 119 -11.11 20.49 8.79
CA LEU A 119 -10.03 19.59 9.24
C LEU A 119 -9.88 19.58 10.77
N SER A 120 -10.36 20.61 11.47
CA SER A 120 -10.35 20.70 12.94
C SER A 120 -11.32 19.72 13.63
N LYS A 121 -12.33 19.22 12.91
CA LYS A 121 -13.33 18.26 13.41
C LYS A 121 -12.92 16.80 13.25
N ILE A 122 -11.82 16.54 12.54
CA ILE A 122 -11.24 15.20 12.43
C ILE A 122 -10.37 15.01 13.69
N GLY A 123 -10.78 14.12 14.59
CA GLY A 123 -10.22 14.03 15.96
C GLY A 123 -8.68 13.99 16.08
N PRO A 124 -8.14 14.29 17.28
CA PRO A 124 -6.72 14.53 17.53
C PRO A 124 -5.79 13.33 17.30
N ASP A 125 -6.32 12.10 17.30
CA ASP A 125 -5.57 10.87 16.98
C ASP A 125 -5.43 10.61 15.47
N SER A 126 -6.04 11.45 14.64
CA SER A 126 -5.88 11.34 13.21
C SER A 126 -4.59 12.06 12.81
N THR A 127 -3.66 11.35 12.16
CA THR A 127 -2.60 11.97 11.35
C THR A 127 -3.18 12.71 10.12
N ARG A 128 -4.44 13.18 10.21
CA ARG A 128 -5.28 13.76 9.15
C ARG A 128 -5.61 15.24 9.45
N SER A 129 -5.40 15.73 10.68
CA SER A 129 -6.07 16.93 11.18
C SER A 129 -5.21 18.14 11.53
N ASN A 130 -3.93 18.21 11.16
CA ASN A 130 -3.13 19.43 11.32
C ASN A 130 -2.03 19.50 10.26
N ASP A 131 -2.42 19.66 9.01
CA ASP A 131 -1.53 20.05 7.91
C ASP A 131 -1.86 21.51 7.52
N PRO A 132 -1.22 22.51 8.17
CA PRO A 132 -1.52 23.92 7.92
C PRO A 132 -1.30 24.33 6.46
N LEU A 133 -0.37 23.65 5.77
CA LEU A 133 -0.11 23.89 4.36
C LEU A 133 -1.29 23.44 3.51
N LEU A 134 -1.84 22.25 3.77
CA LEU A 134 -3.06 21.81 3.09
C LEU A 134 -4.22 22.79 3.33
N GLN A 135 -4.42 23.26 4.56
CA GLN A 135 -5.50 24.20 4.86
C GLN A 135 -5.35 25.51 4.08
N GLN A 136 -4.14 26.06 4.00
CA GLN A 136 -3.83 27.24 3.22
C GLN A 136 -4.05 27.00 1.70
N GLU A 137 -3.60 25.86 1.18
CA GLU A 137 -3.79 25.54 -0.24
C GLU A 137 -5.27 25.40 -0.62
N LEU A 138 -6.11 24.86 0.27
CA LEU A 138 -7.55 24.76 0.05
C LEU A 138 -8.27 26.12 0.00
N GLU A 139 -7.65 27.21 0.47
CA GLU A 139 -8.18 28.57 0.26
C GLU A 139 -8.08 29.02 -1.20
N SER A 140 -7.18 28.42 -1.98
CA SER A 140 -7.04 28.66 -3.43
C SER A 140 -8.07 27.90 -4.28
N VAL A 141 -8.86 27.02 -3.67
CA VAL A 141 -9.86 26.19 -4.34
C VAL A 141 -11.26 26.65 -3.94
N THR A 142 -12.13 26.86 -4.92
CA THR A 142 -13.53 27.18 -4.68
C THR A 142 -14.35 25.90 -4.63
N PHE A 143 -15.02 25.68 -3.51
CA PHE A 143 -15.97 24.58 -3.32
C PHE A 143 -17.39 25.10 -3.55
N LEU A 144 -18.02 24.65 -4.63
CA LEU A 144 -19.43 24.95 -4.91
C LEU A 144 -20.34 24.12 -4.00
N ASP A 145 -21.62 24.50 -3.93
CA ASP A 145 -22.62 23.69 -3.24
C ASP A 145 -22.66 22.26 -3.81
N ALA A 146 -22.44 21.29 -2.94
CA ALA A 146 -22.28 19.90 -3.31
C ALA A 146 -23.57 19.32 -3.92
N SER A 147 -24.72 19.59 -3.28
CA SER A 147 -26.02 19.06 -3.70
C SER A 147 -26.44 19.62 -5.06
N GLU A 148 -26.36 20.93 -5.24
CA GLU A 148 -26.73 21.59 -6.49
C GLU A 148 -25.75 21.24 -7.64
N SER A 149 -24.48 20.98 -7.32
CA SER A 149 -23.51 20.52 -8.32
C SER A 149 -23.79 19.07 -8.74
N VAL A 150 -24.07 18.16 -7.80
CA VAL A 150 -24.45 16.77 -8.12
C VAL A 150 -25.76 16.74 -8.91
N LYS A 151 -26.76 17.53 -8.52
CA LYS A 151 -28.04 17.65 -9.25
C LYS A 151 -27.84 18.07 -10.70
N ARG A 152 -26.93 19.02 -10.95
CA ARG A 152 -26.57 19.47 -12.30
C ARG A 152 -25.93 18.36 -13.12
N GLU A 153 -25.06 17.55 -12.52
CA GLU A 153 -24.46 16.39 -13.20
C GLU A 153 -25.50 15.29 -13.49
N ILE A 154 -26.39 14.97 -12.54
CA ILE A 154 -27.51 14.02 -12.75
C ILE A 154 -28.37 14.46 -13.94
N ALA A 155 -28.65 15.76 -14.08
CA ALA A 155 -29.43 16.27 -15.20
C ALA A 155 -28.72 16.17 -16.56
N ARG A 156 -27.38 16.15 -16.58
CA ARG A 156 -26.54 16.01 -17.79
C ARG A 156 -26.31 14.55 -18.19
N LEU A 157 -26.31 13.65 -17.22
CA LEU A 157 -26.11 12.23 -17.46
C LEU A 157 -27.27 11.61 -18.28
N PRO A 158 -27.01 10.56 -19.08
CA PRO A 158 -28.05 9.87 -19.82
C PRO A 158 -29.16 9.32 -18.91
N ARG A 159 -30.39 9.25 -19.42
CA ARG A 159 -31.54 8.73 -18.65
C ARG A 159 -31.62 7.20 -18.60
N ASP A 160 -30.89 6.51 -19.47
CA ASP A 160 -30.83 5.05 -19.60
C ASP A 160 -29.71 4.41 -18.75
N LEU A 161 -29.27 5.09 -17.68
CA LEU A 161 -28.30 4.52 -16.75
C LEU A 161 -28.93 3.38 -15.93
N SER A 162 -28.13 2.35 -15.69
CA SER A 162 -28.48 1.26 -14.79
C SER A 162 -28.31 1.64 -13.32
N LEU A 163 -27.35 2.52 -13.02
CA LEU A 163 -27.05 3.06 -11.69
C LEU A 163 -26.43 4.45 -11.80
N THR A 164 -26.75 5.32 -10.85
CA THR A 164 -26.04 6.58 -10.57
C THR A 164 -25.29 6.45 -9.25
N ILE A 165 -23.96 6.51 -9.30
CA ILE A 165 -23.09 6.33 -8.14
C ILE A 165 -22.31 7.63 -7.88
N VAL A 166 -22.28 8.07 -6.62
CA VAL A 166 -21.48 9.20 -6.18
C VAL A 166 -20.25 8.72 -5.40
N LEU A 167 -19.06 9.17 -5.82
CA LEU A 167 -17.79 9.02 -5.12
C LEU A 167 -17.60 10.26 -4.25
N SER A 168 -17.78 10.11 -2.93
CA SER A 168 -17.94 11.24 -2.03
C SER A 168 -16.86 11.35 -0.96
N ALA A 169 -16.18 12.50 -0.95
CA ALA A 169 -15.33 12.93 0.17
C ALA A 169 -16.10 13.69 1.25
N LEU A 170 -17.43 13.90 1.10
CA LEU A 170 -18.25 14.63 2.07
C LEU A 170 -18.30 13.91 3.43
N PRO A 171 -18.43 14.65 4.55
CA PRO A 171 -18.73 14.07 5.85
C PRO A 171 -20.01 13.21 5.87
N PRO A 172 -20.15 12.30 6.85
CA PRO A 172 -21.30 11.40 6.92
C PRO A 172 -22.66 12.10 6.86
N GLU A 173 -22.86 13.17 7.62
CA GLU A 173 -24.11 13.93 7.68
C GLU A 173 -24.44 14.63 6.35
N GLU A 174 -23.43 15.20 5.68
CA GLU A 174 -23.61 15.86 4.39
C GLU A 174 -23.97 14.84 3.30
N ASN A 175 -23.49 13.59 3.38
CA ASN A 175 -23.94 12.53 2.48
C ASN A 175 -25.42 12.18 2.68
N VAL A 176 -25.93 12.23 3.92
CA VAL A 176 -27.34 12.01 4.20
C VAL A 176 -28.18 13.12 3.57
N ASP A 177 -27.76 14.37 3.69
CA ASP A 177 -28.48 15.50 3.11
C ASP A 177 -28.38 15.51 1.57
N LEU A 178 -27.23 15.14 1.00
CA LEU A 178 -27.06 14.93 -0.43
C LEU A 178 -28.04 13.89 -0.98
N ALA A 179 -28.18 12.75 -0.30
CA ALA A 179 -29.11 11.68 -0.68
C ALA A 179 -30.58 12.11 -0.61
N LYS A 180 -30.96 12.90 0.41
CA LYS A 180 -32.33 13.45 0.51
C LYS A 180 -32.63 14.43 -0.63
N ALA A 181 -31.68 15.27 -0.99
CA ALA A 181 -31.86 16.31 -1.99
C ALA A 181 -31.82 15.77 -3.44
N ASN A 182 -31.22 14.60 -3.65
CA ASN A 182 -31.02 13.98 -4.97
C ASN A 182 -31.45 12.50 -4.93
N PRO A 183 -32.76 12.20 -4.86
CA PRO A 183 -33.28 10.83 -4.75
C PRO A 183 -32.98 9.92 -5.96
N GLU A 184 -32.48 10.49 -7.06
CA GLU A 184 -31.98 9.76 -8.24
C GLU A 184 -30.62 9.06 -8.02
N ILE A 185 -29.92 9.34 -6.91
CA ILE A 185 -28.68 8.65 -6.56
C ILE A 185 -29.02 7.25 -6.03
N ASP A 186 -28.41 6.22 -6.61
CA ASP A 186 -28.59 4.84 -6.13
C ASP A 186 -27.60 4.49 -5.00
N LEU A 187 -26.35 4.94 -5.14
CA LEU A 187 -25.26 4.59 -4.23
C LEU A 187 -24.30 5.77 -4.02
N ILE A 188 -23.94 6.02 -2.76
CA ILE A 188 -22.85 6.91 -2.35
C ILE A 188 -21.76 6.05 -1.73
N ILE A 189 -20.55 6.10 -2.31
CA ILE A 189 -19.35 5.46 -1.75
C ILE A 189 -18.51 6.54 -1.10
N THR A 190 -18.22 6.40 0.20
CA THR A 190 -17.49 7.41 0.98
C THR A 190 -16.26 6.82 1.70
N THR A 191 -15.31 7.70 2.03
CA THR A 191 -14.15 7.42 2.89
C THR A 191 -14.45 7.57 4.38
N HIS A 192 -15.59 8.18 4.74
CA HIS A 192 -15.93 8.50 6.13
C HIS A 192 -16.65 7.34 6.82
N LYS A 193 -16.45 7.23 8.14
CA LYS A 193 -17.11 6.22 8.96
C LYS A 193 -18.60 6.49 9.00
N ILE A 194 -19.38 5.55 8.52
CA ILE A 194 -20.85 5.65 8.54
C ILE A 194 -21.45 5.05 9.82
N THR A 195 -20.66 4.34 10.63
CA THR A 195 -21.11 3.79 11.91
C THR A 195 -21.61 4.89 12.86
N GLU A 196 -21.09 6.11 12.71
CA GLU A 196 -21.50 7.28 13.48
C GLU A 196 -22.92 7.76 13.14
N LEU A 197 -23.42 7.44 11.94
CA LEU A 197 -24.79 7.75 11.49
C LEU A 197 -25.84 6.76 12.01
N ILE A 198 -25.42 5.57 12.46
CA ILE A 198 -26.33 4.47 12.78
C ILE A 198 -26.51 4.37 14.30
N LYS A 199 -27.74 4.58 14.79
CA LYS A 199 -28.08 4.49 16.22
C LYS A 199 -29.23 3.50 16.47
N PRO A 200 -29.05 2.48 17.35
CA PRO A 200 -27.80 2.11 18.02
C PRO A 200 -26.74 1.66 17.00
N PRO A 201 -25.43 1.73 17.32
CA PRO A 201 -24.37 1.29 16.41
C PRO A 201 -24.65 -0.15 15.97
N ALA A 202 -25.18 -0.31 14.76
CA ALA A 202 -25.46 -1.63 14.21
C ALA A 202 -24.19 -2.15 13.53
N ALA A 203 -24.08 -3.48 13.41
CA ALA A 203 -23.06 -4.10 12.58
C ALA A 203 -23.22 -3.79 11.07
N SER A 204 -24.22 -2.97 10.69
CA SER A 204 -24.46 -2.60 9.31
C SER A 204 -23.30 -1.76 8.77
N ARG A 205 -22.75 -2.21 7.65
CA ARG A 205 -21.69 -1.51 6.90
C ARG A 205 -22.24 -0.59 5.82
N HIS A 206 -23.52 -0.26 5.90
CA HIS A 206 -24.19 0.72 5.05
C HIS A 206 -25.32 1.43 5.79
N HIS A 207 -25.67 2.63 5.33
CA HIS A 207 -26.83 3.40 5.74
C HIS A 207 -27.75 3.62 4.53
N VAL A 208 -29.07 3.73 4.75
CA VAL A 208 -30.04 3.91 3.66
C VAL A 208 -30.87 5.16 3.92
N VAL A 209 -30.97 6.02 2.91
CA VAL A 209 -31.77 7.25 2.92
C VAL A 209 -32.69 7.23 1.71
N GLY A 210 -34.01 7.08 1.93
CA GLY A 210 -34.94 6.83 0.83
C GLY A 210 -34.60 5.52 0.12
N SER A 211 -34.21 5.61 -1.16
CA SER A 211 -33.70 4.49 -1.96
C SER A 211 -32.17 4.50 -2.15
N THR A 212 -31.47 5.48 -1.60
CA THR A 212 -30.03 5.64 -1.76
C THR A 212 -29.27 4.88 -0.69
N TYR A 213 -28.31 4.06 -1.10
CA TYR A 213 -27.37 3.40 -0.20
C TYR A 213 -26.14 4.28 0.03
N ILE A 214 -25.65 4.35 1.26
CA ILE A 214 -24.41 5.04 1.64
C ILE A 214 -23.47 4.02 2.25
N VAL A 215 -22.29 3.84 1.67
CA VAL A 215 -21.33 2.79 2.05
C VAL A 215 -19.93 3.35 2.30
N CYS A 216 -19.26 2.85 3.33
CA CYS A 216 -17.84 3.13 3.56
C CYS A 216 -16.99 1.94 3.11
N GLY A 217 -16.07 2.15 2.17
CA GLY A 217 -15.24 1.07 1.62
C GLY A 217 -14.38 0.39 2.70
N SER A 218 -13.71 1.16 3.56
CA SER A 218 -12.94 0.60 4.68
C SER A 218 -12.53 1.69 5.67
N GLU A 219 -12.71 1.40 6.96
CA GLU A 219 -12.54 2.39 8.03
C GLU A 219 -11.15 2.36 8.71
N THR A 220 -10.33 1.33 8.48
CA THR A 220 -9.21 1.03 9.41
C THR A 220 -7.85 0.70 8.79
N VAL A 221 -7.76 0.18 7.55
CA VAL A 221 -6.47 -0.31 7.02
C VAL A 221 -6.16 0.22 5.63
N VAL A 222 -5.32 1.26 5.56
CA VAL A 222 -4.92 1.89 4.29
C VAL A 222 -4.12 0.92 3.44
N GLY A 223 -4.55 0.68 2.20
CA GLY A 223 -3.75 -0.01 1.19
C GLY A 223 -3.55 -1.52 1.37
N GLN A 224 -3.97 -2.12 2.48
CA GLN A 224 -3.77 -3.55 2.78
C GLN A 224 -4.96 -4.43 2.43
N LEU A 225 -6.12 -3.84 2.15
CA LEU A 225 -7.33 -4.54 1.75
C LEU A 225 -7.91 -3.94 0.48
N LEU A 226 -8.74 -4.73 -0.19
CA LEU A 226 -9.57 -4.31 -1.31
C LEU A 226 -11.04 -4.57 -0.93
N PRO A 227 -11.83 -3.51 -0.65
CA PRO A 227 -13.26 -3.66 -0.40
C PRO A 227 -14.00 -4.08 -1.65
N ARG A 228 -15.01 -4.93 -1.48
CA ARG A 228 -15.95 -5.33 -2.53
C ARG A 228 -17.37 -5.02 -2.08
N ILE A 229 -18.06 -4.23 -2.88
CA ILE A 229 -19.49 -3.97 -2.76
C ILE A 229 -20.18 -4.75 -3.88
N GLN A 230 -20.99 -5.74 -3.52
CA GLN A 230 -21.77 -6.52 -4.46
C GLN A 230 -23.23 -6.05 -4.40
N LEU A 231 -23.74 -5.64 -5.55
CA LEU A 231 -25.11 -5.15 -5.70
C LEU A 231 -25.94 -6.20 -6.45
N THR A 232 -27.12 -6.51 -5.92
CA THR A 232 -28.14 -7.28 -6.64
C THR A 232 -29.20 -6.31 -7.14
N LEU A 233 -29.40 -6.24 -8.45
CA LEU A 233 -30.40 -5.37 -9.04
C LEU A 233 -31.68 -6.13 -9.38
N ARG A 234 -32.83 -5.54 -9.10
CA ARG A 234 -34.16 -6.01 -9.56
C ARG A 234 -34.92 -4.83 -10.12
N ASN A 235 -35.45 -4.96 -11.34
CA ASN A 235 -36.20 -3.91 -12.03
C ASN A 235 -35.46 -2.55 -12.07
N GLY A 236 -34.15 -2.59 -12.31
CA GLY A 236 -33.31 -1.40 -12.40
C GLY A 236 -32.99 -0.71 -11.07
N LYS A 237 -33.32 -1.31 -9.92
CA LYS A 237 -33.01 -0.77 -8.58
C LYS A 237 -32.19 -1.76 -7.76
N ILE A 238 -31.43 -1.24 -6.79
CA ILE A 238 -30.72 -2.06 -5.80
C ILE A 238 -31.74 -2.77 -4.91
N ALA A 239 -31.75 -4.10 -4.95
CA ALA A 239 -32.60 -4.94 -4.12
C ALA A 239 -31.84 -5.52 -2.92
N ASP A 240 -30.52 -5.69 -3.05
CA ASP A 240 -29.64 -6.17 -1.98
C ASP A 240 -28.21 -5.64 -2.17
N LEU A 241 -27.50 -5.46 -1.04
CA LEU A 241 -26.13 -4.99 -0.99
C LEU A 241 -25.32 -5.83 0.01
N ALA A 242 -24.27 -6.48 -0.49
CA ALA A 242 -23.34 -7.26 0.32
C ALA A 242 -21.93 -6.66 0.26
N MET A 243 -21.25 -6.61 1.41
CA MET A 243 -19.89 -6.10 1.52
C MET A 243 -18.92 -7.17 2.01
N SER A 244 -17.79 -7.28 1.32
CA SER A 244 -16.68 -8.17 1.71
C SER A 244 -15.35 -7.47 1.50
N VAL A 245 -14.26 -8.06 1.99
CA VAL A 245 -12.90 -7.50 1.84
C VAL A 245 -11.92 -8.61 1.46
N SER A 246 -11.05 -8.32 0.50
CA SER A 246 -9.89 -9.16 0.20
C SER A 246 -8.66 -8.59 0.90
N TRP A 247 -8.02 -9.37 1.75
CA TRP A 247 -6.74 -9.00 2.36
C TRP A 247 -5.61 -9.20 1.37
N LEU A 248 -4.83 -8.16 1.08
CA LEU A 248 -3.73 -8.19 0.12
C LEU A 248 -2.45 -8.79 0.73
N ARG A 249 -2.58 -10.03 1.21
CA ARG A 249 -1.55 -10.82 1.89
C ARG A 249 -0.49 -11.33 0.91
N SER A 250 0.59 -11.91 1.45
CA SER A 250 1.75 -12.37 0.69
C SER A 250 1.48 -13.56 -0.23
N ASP A 251 0.37 -14.27 -0.02
CA ASP A 251 -0.13 -15.37 -0.85
C ASP A 251 -0.70 -14.90 -2.20
N ILE A 252 -1.11 -13.63 -2.32
CA ILE A 252 -1.52 -13.07 -3.62
C ILE A 252 -0.26 -12.73 -4.43
N PRO A 253 -0.09 -13.31 -5.63
CA PRO A 253 1.05 -13.00 -6.48
C PRO A 253 1.00 -11.54 -6.93
N GLU A 254 2.16 -10.96 -7.17
CA GLU A 254 2.26 -9.55 -7.57
C GLU A 254 2.18 -9.41 -9.08
N ASP A 255 1.34 -8.49 -9.55
CA ASP A 255 1.27 -8.14 -10.98
C ASP A 255 2.58 -7.51 -11.46
N LYS A 256 3.16 -8.07 -12.53
CA LYS A 256 4.47 -7.66 -13.03
C LYS A 256 4.48 -6.23 -13.59
N THR A 257 3.42 -5.82 -14.27
CA THR A 257 3.32 -4.46 -14.84
C THR A 257 3.27 -3.42 -13.75
N VAL A 258 2.39 -3.59 -12.76
CA VAL A 258 2.28 -2.65 -11.64
C VAL A 258 3.52 -2.72 -10.72
N ARG A 259 4.15 -3.89 -10.59
CA ARG A 259 5.44 -4.03 -9.89
C ARG A 259 6.54 -3.20 -10.56
N ALA A 260 6.63 -3.22 -11.88
CA ALA A 260 7.59 -2.39 -12.63
C ALA A 260 7.36 -0.89 -12.38
N ILE A 261 6.12 -0.41 -12.39
CA ILE A 261 5.80 1.00 -12.07
C ILE A 261 6.22 1.35 -10.64
N CYS A 262 5.96 0.47 -9.68
CA CYS A 262 6.45 0.66 -8.30
C CYS A 262 7.98 0.73 -8.25
N TRP A 263 8.65 -0.14 -9.00
CA TRP A 263 10.10 -0.19 -9.07
C TRP A 263 10.71 1.07 -9.70
N ASP A 264 10.13 1.58 -10.79
CA ASP A 264 10.59 2.82 -11.41
C ASP A 264 10.55 4.00 -10.43
N PHE A 265 9.49 4.09 -9.62
CA PHE A 265 9.42 5.05 -8.53
C PHE A 265 10.56 4.85 -7.51
N TYR A 266 10.78 3.64 -7.01
CA TYR A 266 11.89 3.37 -6.06
C TYR A 266 13.26 3.66 -6.66
N ARG A 267 13.49 3.30 -7.92
CA ARG A 267 14.72 3.56 -8.66
C ARG A 267 14.97 5.05 -8.80
N SER A 268 13.96 5.82 -9.20
CA SER A 268 14.07 7.29 -9.26
C SER A 268 14.44 7.91 -7.91
N MET A 269 13.97 7.34 -6.79
CA MET A 269 14.34 7.81 -5.46
C MET A 269 15.79 7.46 -5.13
N ILE A 270 16.24 6.24 -5.43
CA ILE A 270 17.64 5.82 -5.26
C ILE A 270 18.57 6.78 -6.01
N GLU A 271 18.24 7.09 -7.27
CA GLU A 271 18.99 8.02 -8.13
C GLU A 271 18.97 9.45 -7.57
N LYS A 272 17.78 10.00 -7.28
CA LYS A 272 17.62 11.38 -6.78
C LYS A 272 18.32 11.61 -5.43
N MET A 273 18.32 10.60 -4.56
CA MET A 273 18.97 10.66 -3.26
C MET A 273 20.47 10.35 -3.32
N GLY A 274 20.99 9.91 -4.48
CA GLY A 274 22.38 9.47 -4.62
C GLY A 274 22.71 8.31 -3.67
N LEU A 275 21.77 7.38 -3.47
CA LEU A 275 22.00 6.26 -2.58
C LEU A 275 23.06 5.32 -3.17
N PRO A 276 24.11 4.98 -2.41
CA PRO A 276 25.13 4.06 -2.88
C PRO A 276 24.55 2.65 -3.14
N PRO A 277 25.19 1.86 -4.02
CA PRO A 277 24.81 0.47 -4.21
C PRO A 277 24.97 -0.31 -2.90
N GLY A 278 24.20 -1.39 -2.76
CA GLY A 278 24.39 -2.32 -1.66
C GLY A 278 25.56 -3.27 -1.93
N GLU A 279 25.98 -3.97 -0.88
CA GLU A 279 27.16 -4.83 -0.89
C GLU A 279 26.78 -6.31 -0.84
N LYS A 280 27.53 -7.15 -1.55
CA LYS A 280 27.45 -8.61 -1.40
C LYS A 280 28.02 -9.00 -0.05
N ARG A 281 27.16 -9.29 0.93
CA ARG A 281 27.61 -9.79 2.25
C ARG A 281 28.25 -11.17 2.09
N LEU A 282 29.30 -11.43 2.86
CA LEU A 282 30.04 -12.71 2.87
C LEU A 282 30.69 -13.09 1.53
N ALA A 283 30.99 -12.13 0.65
CA ALA A 283 31.67 -12.39 -0.63
C ALA A 283 33.07 -13.04 -0.49
N TRP A 284 33.64 -13.08 0.71
CA TRP A 284 34.89 -13.77 1.01
C TRP A 284 34.72 -15.27 1.31
N ALA A 285 33.48 -15.75 1.49
CA ALA A 285 33.21 -17.11 1.91
C ALA A 285 32.87 -18.03 0.73
N SER A 286 33.21 -19.32 0.87
CA SER A 286 33.20 -20.26 -0.27
C SER A 286 31.80 -20.59 -0.81
N PRO A 287 30.77 -20.89 0.00
CA PRO A 287 29.44 -21.21 -0.51
C PRO A 287 28.83 -20.11 -1.37
N GLU A 288 29.01 -18.84 -1.00
CA GLU A 288 28.47 -17.67 -1.67
C GLU A 288 29.09 -17.43 -3.05
N ASN A 289 30.30 -17.93 -3.29
CA ASN A 289 31.01 -17.78 -4.55
C ASN A 289 30.84 -18.97 -5.50
N ASN A 290 30.06 -19.99 -5.12
CA ASN A 290 29.76 -21.10 -6.01
C ASN A 290 28.70 -20.67 -7.05
N PRO A 291 29.04 -20.55 -8.35
CA PRO A 291 28.11 -20.05 -9.37
C PRO A 291 26.93 -20.99 -9.63
N LYS A 292 26.99 -22.25 -9.15
CA LYS A 292 25.89 -23.21 -9.25
C LYS A 292 24.95 -23.17 -8.04
N ALA A 293 25.39 -22.59 -6.92
CA ALA A 293 24.61 -22.52 -5.70
C ALA A 293 23.60 -21.36 -5.78
N LYS A 294 22.36 -21.63 -5.36
CA LYS A 294 21.27 -20.65 -5.36
C LYS A 294 20.68 -20.50 -3.97
N TYR A 295 20.27 -19.28 -3.65
CA TYR A 295 19.44 -19.00 -2.47
C TYR A 295 18.03 -19.53 -2.73
N VAL A 296 17.49 -20.30 -1.79
CA VAL A 296 16.18 -20.96 -1.90
C VAL A 296 15.15 -20.42 -0.91
N GLY A 297 15.63 -19.86 0.21
CA GLY A 297 14.82 -19.36 1.30
C GLY A 297 14.52 -20.38 2.41
N ALA A 298 14.17 -19.87 3.58
CA ALA A 298 14.01 -20.64 4.81
C ALA A 298 12.89 -21.68 4.76
N GLU A 299 11.86 -21.47 3.93
CA GLU A 299 10.75 -22.42 3.77
C GLU A 299 11.21 -23.76 3.18
N ASP A 300 12.22 -23.75 2.31
CA ASP A 300 12.81 -24.99 1.79
C ASP A 300 13.68 -25.68 2.85
N CYS A 301 14.44 -24.91 3.64
CA CYS A 301 15.18 -25.45 4.78
C CYS A 301 14.27 -26.11 5.83
N ARG A 302 13.08 -25.53 6.09
CA ARG A 302 12.09 -26.03 7.06
C ARG A 302 11.68 -27.49 6.81
N ARG A 303 11.73 -27.96 5.57
CA ARG A 303 11.30 -29.32 5.19
C ARG A 303 12.12 -30.41 5.88
N CYS A 304 13.41 -30.16 6.12
CA CYS A 304 14.32 -31.07 6.84
C CYS A 304 14.72 -30.53 8.23
N HIS A 305 14.76 -29.20 8.40
CA HIS A 305 15.21 -28.50 9.62
C HIS A 305 14.06 -27.80 10.34
N ALA A 306 13.00 -28.54 10.67
CA ALA A 306 11.81 -27.97 11.27
C ALA A 306 12.06 -27.40 12.68
N ALA A 307 12.97 -28.02 13.44
CA ALA A 307 13.32 -27.56 14.79
C ALA A 307 14.08 -26.23 14.75
N GLU A 308 15.12 -26.16 13.92
CA GLU A 308 15.95 -24.97 13.71
C GLU A 308 15.12 -23.83 13.09
N PHE A 309 14.23 -24.14 12.15
CA PHE A 309 13.32 -23.15 11.59
C PHE A 309 12.42 -22.54 12.67
N LYS A 310 11.88 -23.35 13.59
CA LYS A 310 11.05 -22.87 14.70
C LYS A 310 11.86 -21.97 15.65
N GLU A 311 13.13 -22.28 15.89
CA GLU A 311 14.03 -21.43 16.68
C GLU A 311 14.33 -20.11 15.97
N TRP A 312 14.62 -20.14 14.66
CA TRP A 312 14.84 -18.94 13.83
C TRP A 312 13.60 -18.05 13.78
N GLN A 313 12.42 -18.64 13.59
CA GLN A 313 11.14 -17.93 13.61
C GLN A 313 10.94 -17.30 14.99
N GLY A 314 11.28 -18.02 16.07
CA GLY A 314 11.22 -17.52 17.43
C GLY A 314 9.81 -17.12 17.89
N THR A 315 9.70 -16.78 19.17
CA THR A 315 8.55 -16.02 19.70
C THR A 315 9.08 -14.72 20.28
N THR A 316 8.37 -13.61 20.07
CA THR A 316 8.70 -12.28 20.63
C THR A 316 8.76 -12.27 22.16
N GLN A 317 8.31 -13.34 22.82
CA GLN A 317 8.21 -13.46 24.27
C GLN A 317 9.47 -14.03 24.96
N GLN A 318 10.46 -14.57 24.23
CA GLN A 318 11.50 -15.40 24.85
C GLN A 318 12.94 -14.85 24.88
N LYS A 319 13.27 -13.69 24.32
CA LYS A 319 14.67 -13.20 24.35
C LYS A 319 14.77 -11.70 24.71
N PRO A 320 15.20 -11.33 25.93
CA PRO A 320 15.21 -9.95 26.41
C PRO A 320 16.19 -8.99 25.71
N ARG A 321 17.08 -9.50 24.83
CA ARG A 321 18.27 -8.76 24.39
C ARG A 321 18.39 -8.53 22.87
N HIS A 322 17.49 -9.08 22.06
CA HIS A 322 17.36 -8.75 20.63
C HIS A 322 16.03 -8.05 20.40
N ARG A 323 16.06 -6.73 20.22
CA ARG A 323 14.84 -5.91 20.02
C ARG A 323 14.10 -6.28 18.73
N VAL A 324 14.77 -6.97 17.78
CA VAL A 324 14.22 -7.45 16.50
C VAL A 324 14.81 -8.82 16.13
N PRO A 325 14.00 -9.88 16.04
CA PRO A 325 14.45 -11.18 15.51
C PRO A 325 14.85 -11.10 14.03
N HIS A 326 15.81 -11.93 13.58
CA HIS A 326 16.24 -12.01 12.17
C HIS A 326 15.07 -12.21 11.21
N GLN A 327 14.08 -13.04 11.59
CA GLN A 327 12.84 -13.28 10.83
C GLN A 327 11.93 -12.05 10.67
N ALA A 328 12.20 -10.96 11.42
CA ALA A 328 11.46 -9.70 11.36
C ALA A 328 12.33 -8.53 10.88
N ALA A 329 13.53 -8.80 10.35
CA ALA A 329 14.45 -7.77 9.89
C ALA A 329 13.81 -6.88 8.81
N TRP A 330 13.12 -7.47 7.82
CA TRP A 330 12.48 -6.71 6.75
C TRP A 330 11.36 -5.79 7.25
N LEU A 331 10.61 -6.22 8.27
CA LEU A 331 9.54 -5.42 8.87
C LEU A 331 10.06 -4.07 9.38
N LYS A 332 11.31 -4.00 9.85
CA LYS A 332 11.91 -2.74 10.29
C LYS A 332 12.16 -1.76 9.16
N LEU A 333 12.46 -2.26 7.97
CA LEU A 333 12.57 -1.42 6.78
C LEU A 333 11.20 -0.92 6.32
N LEU A 334 10.17 -1.78 6.39
CA LEU A 334 8.79 -1.39 6.09
C LEU A 334 8.30 -0.28 7.03
N GLN A 335 8.53 -0.43 8.34
CA GLN A 335 8.14 0.55 9.36
C GLN A 335 8.80 1.93 9.18
N ARG A 336 9.91 2.00 8.44
CA ARG A 336 10.67 3.24 8.19
C ARG A 336 10.66 3.70 6.74
N TYR A 337 9.93 3.00 5.86
CA TYR A 337 9.97 3.26 4.42
C TYR A 337 11.37 3.16 3.80
N TRP A 338 12.25 2.31 4.35
CA TRP A 338 13.62 2.08 3.86
C TRP A 338 13.79 0.76 3.10
N TYR A 339 12.68 0.09 2.81
CA TYR A 339 12.66 -1.23 2.16
C TYR A 339 13.20 -1.20 0.73
N PHE A 340 13.39 -0.03 0.13
CA PHE A 340 14.01 0.13 -1.18
C PHE A 340 15.48 0.59 -1.13
N TRP A 341 16.08 0.73 0.04
CA TRP A 341 17.44 1.24 0.18
C TRP A 341 18.46 0.11 -0.03
N PRO A 342 19.35 0.18 -1.05
CA PRO A 342 20.27 -0.91 -1.40
C PRO A 342 21.14 -1.39 -0.22
N GLN A 343 21.70 -0.46 0.55
CA GLN A 343 22.53 -0.80 1.70
C GLN A 343 21.74 -1.42 2.85
N CYS A 344 20.48 -1.04 3.05
CA CYS A 344 19.61 -1.66 4.04
C CYS A 344 19.20 -3.08 3.62
N ALA A 345 18.87 -3.27 2.34
CA ALA A 345 18.58 -4.59 1.79
C ALA A 345 19.75 -5.56 1.99
N SER A 346 20.99 -5.08 1.88
CA SER A 346 22.21 -5.88 2.11
C SER A 346 22.26 -6.56 3.48
N CYS A 347 21.65 -5.99 4.52
CA CYS A 347 21.67 -6.56 5.88
C CYS A 347 20.31 -7.11 6.34
N HIS A 348 19.19 -6.67 5.76
CA HIS A 348 17.83 -7.04 6.21
C HIS A 348 17.14 -8.08 5.30
N THR A 349 17.87 -8.61 4.32
CA THR A 349 17.38 -9.64 3.39
C THR A 349 18.44 -10.72 3.21
N THR A 350 18.10 -11.78 2.47
CA THR A 350 18.98 -12.91 2.23
C THR A 350 19.54 -12.88 0.82
N GLY A 351 20.86 -12.95 0.69
CA GLY A 351 21.53 -13.06 -0.60
C GLY A 351 21.55 -11.78 -1.45
N TYR A 352 21.28 -10.59 -0.90
CA TYR A 352 21.31 -9.36 -1.68
C TYR A 352 22.63 -9.19 -2.48
N GLY A 353 22.50 -8.84 -3.76
CA GLY A 353 23.62 -8.66 -4.69
C GLY A 353 24.15 -9.94 -5.33
N TYR A 354 23.66 -11.11 -4.93
CA TYR A 354 23.89 -12.38 -5.65
C TYR A 354 22.77 -12.61 -6.67
N GLU A 355 23.07 -13.31 -7.77
CA GLU A 355 22.14 -13.51 -8.89
C GLU A 355 20.82 -14.18 -8.48
N SER A 356 20.89 -15.17 -7.60
CA SER A 356 19.72 -15.89 -7.07
C SER A 356 19.19 -15.31 -5.75
N GLY A 357 19.81 -14.26 -5.23
CA GLY A 357 19.46 -13.70 -3.94
C GLY A 357 18.40 -12.61 -4.02
N PHE A 358 18.12 -11.95 -2.88
CA PHE A 358 17.10 -10.91 -2.82
C PHE A 358 17.36 -9.77 -3.80
N ASN A 359 16.33 -9.39 -4.55
CA ASN A 359 16.34 -8.29 -5.50
C ASN A 359 15.30 -7.21 -5.10
N LEU A 360 15.68 -5.94 -5.25
CA LEU A 360 14.81 -4.80 -4.95
C LEU A 360 13.69 -4.57 -5.97
N GLU A 361 13.89 -5.01 -7.21
CA GLU A 361 12.92 -4.86 -8.31
C GLU A 361 11.67 -5.71 -8.05
N ASP A 362 11.85 -7.01 -7.77
CA ASP A 362 10.75 -7.93 -7.48
C ASP A 362 10.49 -8.11 -5.97
N MET A 363 11.34 -7.53 -5.12
CA MET A 363 11.30 -7.61 -3.65
C MET A 363 11.39 -9.06 -3.12
N SER A 364 11.84 -10.00 -3.95
CA SER A 364 12.01 -11.45 -3.75
C SER A 364 11.32 -11.96 -2.47
N PRO A 365 9.99 -12.16 -2.47
CA PRO A 365 9.23 -12.35 -1.24
C PRO A 365 9.74 -13.48 -0.33
N HIS A 366 10.24 -14.56 -0.94
CA HIS A 366 10.78 -15.74 -0.26
C HIS A 366 12.17 -15.51 0.38
N LEU A 367 12.87 -14.43 0.04
CA LEU A 367 14.20 -14.05 0.57
C LEU A 367 14.18 -12.79 1.44
N ARG A 368 12.98 -12.28 1.77
CA ARG A 368 12.81 -11.21 2.76
C ARG A 368 13.26 -11.72 4.13
N ASN A 369 13.82 -10.81 4.94
CA ASN A 369 14.42 -11.10 6.24
C ASN A 369 15.81 -11.74 6.15
N VAL A 370 16.50 -11.76 7.29
CA VAL A 370 17.74 -12.52 7.47
C VAL A 370 17.35 -13.96 7.77
N GLN A 371 17.68 -14.88 6.87
CA GLN A 371 17.24 -16.28 6.90
C GLN A 371 18.40 -17.25 7.19
N CYS A 372 18.12 -18.55 7.17
CA CYS A 372 19.12 -19.62 7.36
C CYS A 372 20.35 -19.39 6.45
N GLU A 373 20.12 -19.07 5.18
CA GLU A 373 21.17 -18.92 4.17
C GLU A 373 22.02 -17.64 4.35
N SER A 374 21.59 -16.68 5.17
CA SER A 374 22.44 -15.55 5.58
C SER A 374 23.62 -16.00 6.43
N CYS A 375 23.51 -17.15 7.11
CA CYS A 375 24.57 -17.74 7.92
C CYS A 375 25.13 -19.01 7.28
N HIS A 376 24.30 -19.83 6.64
CA HIS A 376 24.70 -21.13 6.10
C HIS A 376 25.14 -21.09 4.62
N GLY A 377 24.95 -19.95 3.93
CA GLY A 377 25.20 -19.83 2.50
C GLY A 377 24.03 -20.36 1.66
N PRO A 378 24.12 -20.28 0.32
CA PRO A 378 23.04 -20.71 -0.58
C PRO A 378 22.81 -22.22 -0.51
N GLY A 379 21.57 -22.64 -0.27
CA GLY A 379 21.22 -24.01 0.11
C GLY A 379 20.84 -24.95 -1.04
N SER A 380 20.76 -24.47 -2.29
CA SER A 380 20.22 -25.29 -3.40
C SER A 380 20.95 -26.62 -3.60
N LEU A 381 22.28 -26.61 -3.55
CA LEU A 381 23.09 -27.83 -3.73
C LEU A 381 22.93 -28.80 -2.56
N HIS A 382 22.72 -28.27 -1.35
CA HIS A 382 22.49 -29.09 -0.16
C HIS A 382 21.12 -29.75 -0.17
N ILE A 383 20.11 -29.07 -0.72
CA ILE A 383 18.78 -29.65 -0.92
C ILE A 383 18.82 -30.78 -1.95
N GLU A 384 19.57 -30.58 -3.04
CA GLU A 384 19.76 -31.61 -4.07
C GLU A 384 20.58 -32.80 -3.54
N GLU A 385 21.62 -32.54 -2.77
CA GLU A 385 22.51 -33.55 -2.20
C GLU A 385 22.94 -33.15 -0.77
N PRO A 386 22.34 -33.73 0.30
CA PRO A 386 22.55 -33.30 1.69
C PRO A 386 23.95 -33.62 2.26
N LYS A 387 24.99 -32.95 1.75
CA LYS A 387 26.38 -33.07 2.20
C LYS A 387 26.78 -31.90 3.08
N SER A 388 27.80 -32.10 3.91
CA SER A 388 28.33 -31.07 4.81
C SER A 388 29.31 -30.10 4.15
N ASP A 389 29.78 -30.39 2.94
CA ASP A 389 30.76 -29.60 2.20
C ASP A 389 30.14 -28.65 1.16
N ASN A 390 28.84 -28.80 0.86
CA ASN A 390 28.09 -27.94 -0.06
C ASN A 390 27.17 -26.92 0.65
N ILE A 391 27.27 -26.85 1.98
CA ILE A 391 26.64 -25.84 2.83
C ILE A 391 27.57 -25.52 3.99
N ARG A 392 27.49 -24.31 4.55
CA ARG A 392 28.25 -23.99 5.77
C ARG A 392 27.54 -24.60 6.98
N GLY A 393 27.96 -25.77 7.43
CA GLY A 393 27.40 -26.40 8.64
C GLY A 393 27.64 -25.59 9.93
N GLN A 394 28.79 -24.93 10.06
CA GLN A 394 29.17 -24.16 11.26
C GLN A 394 29.54 -22.71 10.90
N PRO A 395 28.59 -21.77 11.00
CA PRO A 395 28.89 -20.34 10.97
C PRO A 395 29.84 -19.97 12.11
N THR A 396 30.62 -18.92 11.92
CA THR A 396 31.53 -18.35 12.92
C THR A 396 31.19 -16.89 13.19
N ARG A 397 31.73 -16.30 14.26
CA ARG A 397 31.61 -14.86 14.58
C ARG A 397 31.77 -13.94 13.37
N LYS A 398 32.76 -14.21 12.52
CA LYS A 398 33.07 -13.43 11.32
C LYS A 398 31.88 -13.30 10.36
N HIS A 399 30.97 -14.28 10.36
CA HIS A 399 29.76 -14.25 9.54
C HIS A 399 28.72 -13.27 10.11
N CYS A 400 28.59 -13.19 11.44
CA CYS A 400 27.74 -12.21 12.10
C CYS A 400 28.27 -10.79 11.92
N ASP A 401 29.59 -10.62 12.02
CA ASP A 401 30.25 -9.31 11.90
C ASP A 401 30.06 -8.65 10.54
N ALA A 402 29.75 -9.42 9.49
CA ALA A 402 29.41 -8.90 8.17
C ALA A 402 28.22 -7.92 8.18
N CYS A 403 27.31 -8.07 9.16
CA CYS A 403 26.19 -7.15 9.38
C CYS A 403 26.34 -6.34 10.68
N HIS A 404 27.05 -6.87 11.68
CA HIS A 404 27.06 -6.34 13.06
C HIS A 404 28.34 -5.61 13.49
N ALA A 405 29.41 -5.59 12.69
CA ALA A 405 30.66 -4.90 13.02
C ALA A 405 31.05 -3.79 12.03
N GLY A 406 30.24 -3.56 10.99
CA GLY A 406 30.53 -2.58 9.92
C GLY A 406 30.12 -1.14 10.28
N PRO A 407 30.76 -0.13 9.65
CA PRO A 407 30.24 1.23 9.69
C PRO A 407 28.82 1.24 9.11
N LEU A 408 27.94 2.03 9.71
CA LEU A 408 26.66 2.35 9.08
C LEU A 408 26.92 2.92 7.67
N PRO A 409 25.97 2.76 6.73
CA PRO A 409 25.86 3.67 5.60
C PRO A 409 26.13 5.10 6.08
N SER A 410 27.02 5.84 5.43
CA SER A 410 27.37 7.22 5.83
C SER A 410 26.15 8.15 5.92
N GLN A 411 25.02 7.74 5.33
CA GLN A 411 23.73 8.44 5.32
C GLN A 411 22.66 7.81 6.27
N CYS A 412 23.00 6.78 7.06
CA CYS A 412 22.06 6.20 8.01
C CYS A 412 21.84 7.16 9.19
N LYS A 413 20.71 7.88 9.18
CA LYS A 413 20.31 8.81 10.26
C LYS A 413 19.85 8.12 11.55
N LEU A 414 19.95 6.79 11.66
CA LEU A 414 19.69 6.13 12.95
C LEU A 414 20.75 6.58 13.96
N PRO A 415 20.39 6.70 15.25
CA PRO A 415 21.36 7.03 16.29
C PRO A 415 22.60 6.16 16.13
N ARG A 416 23.79 6.75 16.33
CA ARG A 416 25.04 5.98 16.48
C ARG A 416 24.76 4.83 17.45
N GLY A 417 24.67 3.59 16.96
CA GLY A 417 24.21 2.45 17.77
C GLY A 417 23.32 1.38 17.09
N HIS A 418 22.74 1.60 15.91
CA HIS A 418 21.91 0.56 15.24
C HIS A 418 22.68 -0.75 14.98
N ILE A 419 23.98 -0.65 14.65
CA ILE A 419 24.91 -1.79 14.57
C ILE A 419 25.68 -1.95 15.92
N GLY A 420 25.83 -0.85 16.67
CA GLY A 420 26.73 -0.73 17.82
C GLY A 420 26.24 -1.27 19.17
N GLU A 421 24.96 -1.64 19.31
CA GLU A 421 24.48 -2.33 20.53
C GLU A 421 24.83 -3.83 20.57
N TYR A 422 25.29 -4.40 19.45
CA TYR A 422 25.58 -5.83 19.33
C TYR A 422 26.82 -6.29 20.12
N ASN A 423 27.64 -5.37 20.62
CA ASN A 423 28.99 -5.69 21.08
C ASN A 423 29.19 -5.78 22.60
N ARG A 424 28.15 -5.61 23.44
CA ARG A 424 28.33 -5.78 24.90
C ARG A 424 28.21 -7.22 25.39
N ASP A 425 27.59 -8.13 24.62
CA ASP A 425 27.27 -9.48 25.12
C ASP A 425 27.23 -10.57 24.02
N PHE A 426 28.05 -10.42 22.97
CA PHE A 426 28.05 -11.37 21.85
C PHE A 426 28.34 -12.81 22.31
N GLU A 427 29.26 -13.02 23.24
CA GLU A 427 29.62 -14.36 23.71
C GLU A 427 28.44 -15.07 24.39
N ALA A 428 27.66 -14.38 25.23
CA ALA A 428 26.44 -14.98 25.79
C ALA A 428 25.37 -15.22 24.73
N TYR A 429 25.27 -14.35 23.73
CA TYR A 429 24.37 -14.53 22.59
C TYR A 429 24.76 -15.74 21.73
N TRP A 430 26.04 -15.84 21.34
CA TRP A 430 26.60 -16.91 20.54
C TRP A 430 26.38 -18.27 21.21
N ASN A 431 26.64 -18.36 22.52
CA ASN A 431 26.38 -19.56 23.32
C ASN A 431 24.89 -19.95 23.39
N ALA A 432 23.96 -19.01 23.10
CA ALA A 432 22.52 -19.24 23.11
C ALA A 432 21.92 -19.51 21.71
N ILE A 433 22.71 -19.39 20.63
CA ILE A 433 22.27 -19.65 19.25
C ILE A 433 23.12 -20.68 18.51
N ILE A 434 24.32 -21.01 19.00
CA ILE A 434 25.11 -22.10 18.45
C ILE A 434 24.35 -23.41 18.65
N HIS A 435 24.12 -24.15 17.56
CA HIS A 435 23.56 -25.49 17.65
C HIS A 435 24.52 -26.34 18.49
N LYS A 436 24.15 -26.62 19.74
CA LYS A 436 24.92 -27.55 20.57
C LYS A 436 24.79 -28.93 19.93
N GLN A 437 25.94 -29.51 19.57
CA GLN A 437 26.02 -30.85 18.99
C GLN A 437 25.52 -31.91 19.96
#